data_AF-A0A1Y1KYW1-F1
#
_entry.id   AF-A0A1Y1KYW1-F1
#
_cell.length_a   1.000
_cell.length_b   1.000
_cell.length_c   1.000
_cell.angle_alpha   90.00
_cell.angle_beta   90.00
_cell.angle_gamma   90.00
#
_symmetry.space_group_name_H-M   'P 1'
#
loop_
_entity.id
_entity.type
_entity.pdbx_description
1 polymer ?
#
loop_
_entity_poly.entity_id
_entity_poly.type
_entity_poly.pdbx_seq_one_letter_code
_entity_poly.pdbx_strand_id
1 'polypeptide(L)'
;MAPQDSFIEEEDDVCPLCIEEFDLSDRNFRPCPCGYQVCQFCFNNIKNNMNGLCPACRRPYDEKTIEWKVVTQEEVAEFRANIQKNQKKRAQEQRQKEVQKREAEKENRKNLVGVRVVQKNLVYITGLAPTVREDELLKTLRKPEFFGQYGNIQKISISNRKSPDGQHHSLGIYVTFEKPEEATKCIIAVNGSQNGDRILKAQHGTTKYCSAWLKNEKCNNPGCMFLHEQGDEEDSYTRQDLSSMNSI
;
A
#
# COMPACT_ATOMS: atom_id res chain seq x y z
N MET A 1 24.27 6.27 40.83
CA MET A 1 23.26 7.15 40.20
C MET A 1 22.01 7.02 41.05
N ALA A 2 21.64 8.08 41.77
CA ALA A 2 20.42 8.10 42.57
C ALA A 2 19.20 8.00 41.63
N PRO A 3 18.11 7.33 42.05
CA PRO A 3 16.86 7.37 41.30
C PRO A 3 16.41 8.83 41.24
N GLN A 4 16.05 9.27 40.03
CA GLN A 4 15.60 10.63 39.80
C GLN A 4 14.15 10.68 40.29
N ASP A 5 13.96 11.12 41.54
CA ASP A 5 12.65 11.52 42.03
C ASP A 5 12.22 12.76 41.23
N SER A 6 11.42 12.52 40.20
CA SER A 6 10.68 13.55 39.48
C SER A 6 9.44 13.92 40.28
N PHE A 7 9.34 15.19 40.69
CA PHE A 7 8.08 15.77 41.14
C PHE A 7 7.08 15.70 39.99
N ILE A 8 6.06 14.85 40.13
CA ILE A 8 4.91 14.80 39.24
C ILE A 8 3.92 15.82 39.79
N GLU A 9 3.79 16.97 39.13
CA GLU A 9 2.74 17.96 39.40
C GLU A 9 1.41 17.49 38.75
N GLU A 10 0.84 16.37 39.17
CA GLU A 10 -0.46 15.85 38.66
C GLU A 10 -1.43 15.44 39.80
N GLU A 11 -1.64 16.30 40.80
CA GLU A 11 -2.54 15.97 41.92
C GLU A 11 -3.86 16.79 41.97
N ASP A 12 -4.18 17.59 40.95
CA ASP A 12 -5.36 18.49 40.99
C ASP A 12 -6.62 17.97 40.27
N ASP A 13 -6.56 16.85 39.53
CA ASP A 13 -7.66 16.42 38.63
C ASP A 13 -8.19 14.99 38.88
N VAL A 14 -7.96 14.44 40.07
CA VAL A 14 -8.36 13.06 40.45
C VAL A 14 -9.19 13.06 41.74
N CYS A 15 -10.19 12.18 41.84
CA CYS A 15 -10.99 12.04 43.05
C CYS A 15 -10.17 11.44 44.21
N PRO A 16 -10.12 12.08 45.39
CA PRO A 16 -9.31 11.61 46.53
C PRO A 16 -9.84 10.34 47.20
N LEU A 17 -11.00 9.83 46.79
CA LEU A 17 -11.63 8.64 47.38
C LEU A 17 -11.49 7.40 46.50
N CYS A 18 -11.70 7.55 45.19
CA CYS A 18 -11.64 6.43 44.24
C CYS A 18 -10.44 6.49 43.29
N ILE A 19 -9.67 7.59 43.31
CA ILE A 19 -8.48 7.77 42.47
C ILE A 19 -8.80 7.74 40.97
N GLU A 20 -10.04 8.08 40.60
CA GLU A 20 -10.46 8.22 39.19
C GLU A 20 -10.37 9.68 38.74
N GLU A 21 -10.02 9.90 37.47
CA GLU A 21 -9.95 11.24 36.86
C GLU A 21 -11.31 11.94 36.89
N PHE A 22 -11.32 13.23 37.25
CA PHE A 22 -12.54 14.03 37.21
C PHE A 22 -12.97 14.28 35.77
N ASP A 23 -14.19 13.86 35.45
CA ASP A 23 -14.85 14.24 34.21
C ASP A 23 -15.28 15.72 34.22
N LEU A 24 -15.80 16.21 33.09
CA LEU A 24 -16.24 17.60 32.96
C LEU A 24 -17.30 17.99 34.02
N SER A 25 -18.10 17.04 34.49
CA SER A 25 -19.14 17.28 35.48
C SER A 25 -18.61 17.26 36.92
N ASP A 26 -17.59 16.45 37.19
CA ASP A 26 -16.92 16.36 38.49
C ASP A 26 -16.00 17.54 38.77
N ARG A 27 -15.31 18.05 37.75
CA ARG A 27 -14.43 19.24 37.85
C ARG A 27 -15.18 20.45 38.39
N ASN A 28 -16.45 20.55 38.03
CA ASN A 28 -17.33 21.67 38.35
C ASN A 28 -18.20 21.43 39.59
N PHE A 29 -18.09 20.27 40.23
CA PHE A 29 -18.92 19.87 41.37
C PHE A 29 -18.25 20.17 42.71
N ARG A 30 -18.90 20.96 43.59
CA ARG A 30 -18.45 21.23 44.97
C ARG A 30 -19.59 20.92 45.94
N PRO A 31 -19.67 19.68 46.46
CA PRO A 31 -20.79 19.25 47.29
C PRO A 31 -20.76 19.81 48.72
N CYS A 32 -19.65 20.37 49.18
CA CYS A 32 -19.52 20.92 50.53
C CYS A 32 -18.85 22.31 50.53
N PRO A 33 -19.37 23.27 51.32
CA PRO A 33 -18.81 24.62 51.43
C PRO A 33 -17.41 24.68 52.06
N CYS A 34 -16.86 23.57 52.56
CA CYS A 34 -15.46 23.52 52.98
C CYS A 34 -14.46 23.43 51.81
N GLY A 35 -14.95 23.31 50.57
CA GLY A 35 -14.13 23.23 49.36
C GLY A 35 -13.64 21.83 49.00
N TYR A 36 -13.89 20.82 49.85
CA TYR A 36 -13.50 19.43 49.57
C TYR A 36 -14.25 18.86 48.36
N GLN A 37 -13.50 18.45 47.33
CA GLN A 37 -14.01 17.94 46.07
C GLN A 37 -13.92 16.41 46.02
N VAL A 38 -14.99 15.78 45.53
CA VAL A 38 -15.09 14.34 45.25
C VAL A 38 -15.92 14.17 43.97
N CYS A 39 -15.78 13.05 43.26
CA CYS A 39 -16.60 12.80 42.08
C CYS A 39 -18.06 12.58 42.49
N GLN A 40 -19.00 12.78 41.57
CA GLN A 40 -20.43 12.63 41.80
C GLN A 40 -20.78 11.22 42.28
N PHE A 41 -20.09 10.20 41.77
CA PHE A 41 -20.28 8.82 42.22
C PHE A 41 -19.96 8.66 43.71
N CYS A 42 -18.78 9.13 44.14
CA CYS A 42 -18.36 9.05 45.55
C CYS A 42 -19.27 9.87 46.46
N PHE A 43 -19.68 11.07 46.04
CA PHE A 43 -20.67 11.86 46.77
C PHE A 43 -22.00 11.11 46.95
N ASN A 44 -22.56 10.57 45.87
CA ASN A 44 -23.82 9.82 45.94
C ASN A 44 -23.70 8.58 46.83
N ASN A 45 -22.56 7.89 46.79
CA ASN A 45 -22.32 6.74 47.65
C ASN A 45 -22.25 7.15 49.14
N ILE A 46 -21.54 8.23 49.47
CA ILE A 46 -21.45 8.72 50.86
C ILE A 46 -22.82 9.15 51.37
N LYS A 47 -23.59 9.87 50.54
CA LYS A 47 -24.89 10.42 50.91
C LYS A 47 -25.96 9.36 51.09
N ASN A 48 -26.03 8.38 50.19
CA ASN A 48 -27.13 7.41 50.17
C ASN A 48 -26.80 6.09 50.87
N ASN A 49 -25.52 5.68 50.90
CA ASN A 49 -25.10 4.37 51.38
C ASN A 49 -24.18 4.42 52.61
N MET A 50 -23.77 5.61 53.07
CA MET A 50 -22.91 5.77 54.25
C MET A 50 -23.52 6.75 55.27
N ASN A 51 -22.70 7.58 55.91
CA ASN A 51 -23.10 8.50 56.97
C ASN A 51 -23.56 9.88 56.47
N GLY A 52 -23.45 10.15 55.16
CA GLY A 52 -23.80 11.44 54.57
C GLY A 52 -22.96 12.64 55.03
N LEU A 53 -21.78 12.41 55.60
CA LEU A 53 -20.89 13.47 56.11
C LEU A 53 -19.70 13.69 55.17
N CYS A 54 -19.30 14.94 55.01
CA CYS A 54 -18.10 15.30 54.24
C CYS A 54 -16.84 14.66 54.85
N PRO A 55 -16.00 13.96 54.07
CA PRO A 55 -14.78 13.31 54.59
C PRO A 55 -13.78 14.27 55.23
N ALA A 56 -13.70 15.52 54.75
CA ALA A 56 -12.77 16.51 55.28
C ALA A 56 -13.27 17.21 56.56
N CYS A 57 -14.47 17.79 56.51
CA CYS A 57 -14.97 18.65 57.60
C CYS A 57 -16.07 18.00 58.46
N ARG A 58 -16.50 16.78 58.14
CA ARG A 58 -17.57 16.03 58.79
C ARG A 58 -18.94 16.72 58.83
N ARG A 59 -19.12 17.81 58.06
CA ARG A 59 -20.42 18.48 57.91
C ARG A 59 -21.37 17.58 57.11
N PRO A 60 -22.65 17.45 57.51
CA PRO A 60 -23.63 16.75 56.69
C PRO A 60 -23.80 17.44 55.34
N TYR A 61 -23.90 16.65 54.27
CA TYR A 61 -24.18 17.19 52.95
C TYR A 61 -25.62 17.71 52.87
N ASP A 62 -25.77 18.95 52.40
CA ASP A 62 -27.06 19.57 52.11
C ASP A 62 -27.10 19.93 50.61
N GLU A 63 -28.16 19.49 49.93
CA GLU A 63 -28.39 19.79 48.50
C GLU A 63 -28.38 21.29 48.21
N LYS A 64 -28.80 22.11 49.18
CA LYS A 64 -28.82 23.57 49.06
C LYS A 64 -27.43 24.20 49.10
N THR A 65 -26.43 23.45 49.58
CA THR A 65 -25.03 23.92 49.71
C THR A 65 -24.12 23.40 48.60
N ILE A 66 -24.68 22.66 47.64
CA ILE A 66 -23.95 22.17 46.47
C ILE A 66 -23.72 23.35 45.52
N GLU A 67 -22.46 23.71 45.35
CA GLU A 67 -22.06 24.73 44.38
C GLU A 67 -21.54 24.07 43.13
N TRP A 68 -22.04 24.53 41.98
CA TRP A 68 -21.49 24.19 40.68
C TRP A 68 -20.62 25.36 40.25
N LYS A 69 -19.30 25.16 40.19
CA LYS A 69 -18.41 26.18 39.63
C LYS A 69 -18.78 26.33 38.17
N VAL A 70 -19.29 27.48 37.75
CA VAL A 70 -19.68 27.71 36.36
C VAL A 70 -18.41 27.74 35.53
N VAL A 71 -18.28 26.88 34.51
CA VAL A 71 -17.18 27.00 33.54
C VAL A 71 -17.26 28.40 32.95
N THR A 72 -16.17 29.15 33.04
CA THR A 72 -16.15 30.53 32.52
C THR A 72 -16.29 30.49 31.00
N GLN A 73 -16.87 31.54 30.41
CA GLN A 73 -16.95 31.65 28.94
C GLN A 73 -15.57 31.56 28.28
N GLU A 74 -14.52 31.99 28.98
CA GLU A 74 -13.12 31.91 28.56
C GLU A 74 -12.62 30.47 28.48
N GLU A 75 -12.84 29.64 29.50
CA GLU A 75 -12.44 28.21 29.50
C GLU A 75 -13.15 27.41 28.39
N VAL A 76 -14.44 27.68 28.13
CA VAL A 76 -15.17 27.05 27.01
C VAL A 76 -14.62 27.51 25.66
N ALA A 77 -14.29 28.79 25.51
CA ALA A 77 -13.74 29.33 24.28
C ALA A 77 -12.35 28.74 24.00
N GLU A 78 -11.50 28.59 25.02
CA GLU A 78 -10.17 28.01 24.90
C GLU A 78 -10.23 26.52 24.52
N PHE A 79 -11.13 25.74 25.14
CA PHE A 79 -11.33 24.34 24.78
C PHE A 79 -11.77 24.19 23.31
N ARG A 80 -12.71 25.02 22.84
CA ARG A 80 -13.15 25.04 21.43
C ARG A 80 -12.01 25.43 20.48
N ALA A 81 -11.20 26.42 20.86
CA ALA A 81 -10.05 26.85 20.08
C ALA A 81 -8.99 25.73 19.98
N ASN A 82 -8.72 25.01 21.08
CA ASN A 82 -7.80 23.87 21.10
C ASN A 82 -8.29 22.71 20.24
N ILE A 83 -9.57 22.36 20.26
CA ILE A 83 -10.13 21.33 19.36
C ILE A 83 -9.97 21.75 17.90
N GLN A 84 -10.32 22.99 17.53
CA GLN A 84 -10.16 23.47 16.15
C GLN A 84 -8.70 23.49 15.71
N LYS A 85 -7.78 23.91 16.58
CA LYS A 85 -6.34 23.93 16.31
C LYS A 85 -5.81 22.51 16.08
N ASN A 86 -6.22 21.55 16.90
CA ASN A 86 -5.78 20.16 16.79
C ASN A 86 -6.37 19.49 15.53
N GLN A 87 -7.63 19.77 15.18
CA GLN A 87 -8.23 19.31 13.92
C GLN A 87 -7.50 19.87 12.69
N LYS A 88 -7.18 21.17 12.67
CA LYS A 88 -6.41 21.79 11.59
C LYS A 88 -5.00 21.18 11.46
N LYS A 89 -4.32 20.96 12.58
CA LYS A 89 -2.99 20.33 12.61
C LYS A 89 -3.03 18.91 12.04
N ARG A 90 -3.98 18.08 12.47
CA ARG A 90 -4.16 16.71 11.93
C ARG A 90 -4.46 16.71 10.43
N ALA A 91 -5.32 17.61 9.96
CA ALA A 91 -5.62 17.74 8.53
C ALA A 91 -4.40 18.18 7.70
N GLN A 92 -3.56 19.05 8.24
CA GLN A 92 -2.32 19.49 7.59
C GLN A 92 -1.29 18.36 7.54
N GLU A 93 -1.10 17.62 8.64
CA GLU A 93 -0.18 16.47 8.70
C GLU A 93 -0.62 15.35 7.74
N GLN A 94 -1.92 15.07 7.64
CA GLN A 94 -2.46 14.12 6.66
C GLN A 94 -2.14 14.54 5.23
N ARG A 95 -2.39 15.80 4.87
CA ARG A 95 -2.05 16.32 3.53
C ARG A 95 -0.55 16.25 3.24
N GLN A 96 0.30 16.54 4.22
CA GLN A 96 1.75 16.42 4.06
C GLN A 96 2.19 14.97 3.86
N LYS A 97 1.63 14.01 4.61
CA LYS A 97 1.90 12.58 4.42
C LYS A 97 1.47 12.09 3.04
N GLU A 98 0.31 12.54 2.54
CA GLU A 98 -0.16 12.18 1.19
C GLU A 98 0.75 12.73 0.09
N VAL A 99 1.24 13.97 0.22
CA VAL A 99 2.20 14.56 -0.72
C VAL A 99 3.51 13.79 -0.70
N GLN A 100 4.07 13.53 0.48
CA GLN A 100 5.32 12.75 0.62
C GLN A 100 5.18 11.34 0.03
N LYS A 101 4.06 10.65 0.30
CA LYS A 101 3.79 9.32 -0.29
C LYS A 101 3.76 9.38 -1.82
N ARG A 102 3.09 10.38 -2.39
CA ARG A 102 3.01 10.55 -3.85
C ARG A 102 4.36 10.86 -4.49
N GLU A 103 5.20 11.64 -3.81
CA GLU A 103 6.56 11.92 -4.28
C GLU A 103 7.46 10.68 -4.23
N ALA A 104 7.41 9.92 -3.13
CA ALA A 104 8.14 8.66 -3.00
C ALA A 104 7.71 7.62 -4.05
N GLU A 105 6.41 7.48 -4.31
CA GLU A 105 5.89 6.60 -5.37
C GLU A 105 6.38 7.05 -6.76
N LYS A 106 6.40 8.37 -7.02
CA LYS A 106 6.92 8.92 -8.29
C LYS A 106 8.41 8.64 -8.46
N GLU A 107 9.20 8.73 -7.40
CA GLU A 107 10.61 8.41 -7.42
C GLU A 107 10.85 6.91 -7.62
N ASN A 108 10.13 6.06 -6.90
CA ASN A 108 10.21 4.61 -7.04
C ASN A 108 9.92 4.16 -8.49
N ARG A 109 8.89 4.73 -9.13
CA ARG A 109 8.59 4.43 -10.54
C ARG A 109 9.68 4.88 -11.52
N LYS A 110 10.46 5.94 -11.22
CA LYS A 110 11.60 6.31 -12.07
C LYS A 110 12.68 5.23 -12.05
N ASN A 111 12.87 4.55 -10.93
CA ASN A 111 13.86 3.48 -10.79
C ASN A 111 13.49 2.22 -11.59
N LEU A 112 12.21 2.09 -11.98
CA LEU A 112 11.72 0.97 -12.81
C LEU A 112 12.00 1.17 -14.31
N VAL A 113 12.58 2.30 -14.72
CA VAL A 113 12.91 2.57 -16.12
C VAL A 113 13.97 1.56 -16.60
N GLY A 114 13.60 0.77 -17.60
CA GLY A 114 14.50 -0.21 -18.21
C GLY A 114 14.54 -1.57 -17.53
N VAL A 115 13.93 -1.69 -16.33
CA VAL A 115 13.63 -2.97 -15.69
C VAL A 115 12.71 -3.79 -16.59
N ARG A 116 12.96 -5.09 -16.62
CA ARG A 116 12.19 -6.06 -17.37
C ARG A 116 11.55 -7.05 -16.41
N VAL A 117 10.25 -7.26 -16.58
CA VAL A 117 9.47 -8.14 -15.70
C VAL A 117 9.04 -9.36 -16.51
N VAL A 118 9.31 -10.56 -15.99
CA VAL A 118 8.85 -11.83 -16.56
C VAL A 118 7.32 -11.84 -16.56
N GLN A 119 6.72 -12.39 -17.62
CA GLN A 119 5.27 -12.50 -17.74
C GLN A 119 4.91 -13.97 -17.93
N LYS A 120 4.15 -14.52 -16.97
CA LYS A 120 3.86 -15.96 -16.88
C LYS A 120 3.00 -16.48 -18.04
N ASN A 121 2.26 -15.62 -18.73
CA ASN A 121 1.48 -15.95 -19.91
C ASN A 121 2.15 -15.57 -21.25
N LEU A 122 3.39 -15.06 -21.21
CA LEU A 122 4.13 -14.63 -22.39
C LEU A 122 5.26 -15.61 -22.68
N VAL A 123 5.33 -16.11 -23.91
CA VAL A 123 6.42 -16.98 -24.36
C VAL A 123 7.28 -16.25 -25.37
N TYR A 124 8.60 -16.23 -25.14
CA TYR A 124 9.59 -15.78 -26.11
C TYR A 124 10.24 -16.98 -26.78
N ILE A 125 10.04 -17.09 -28.10
CA ILE A 125 10.58 -18.15 -28.95
C ILE A 125 11.63 -17.57 -29.91
N THR A 126 12.75 -18.27 -30.05
CA THR A 126 13.80 -18.01 -31.05
C THR A 126 14.17 -19.29 -31.77
N GLY A 127 14.93 -19.16 -32.86
CA GLY A 127 15.34 -20.30 -33.70
C GLY A 127 14.37 -20.64 -34.83
N LEU A 128 13.20 -20.00 -34.91
CA LEU A 128 12.27 -20.23 -36.03
C LEU A 128 12.87 -19.67 -37.33
N ALA A 129 12.97 -20.53 -38.34
CA ALA A 129 13.24 -20.15 -39.72
C ALA A 129 11.89 -20.07 -40.46
N PRO A 130 11.42 -18.87 -40.86
CA PRO A 130 10.15 -18.74 -41.56
C PRO A 130 10.25 -19.36 -42.96
N THR A 131 9.35 -20.30 -43.26
CA THR A 131 9.17 -20.89 -44.59
C THR A 131 8.09 -20.20 -45.41
N VAL A 132 7.33 -19.31 -44.77
CA VAL A 132 6.20 -18.56 -45.34
C VAL A 132 6.46 -17.06 -45.26
N ARG A 133 5.77 -16.28 -46.11
CA ARG A 133 5.88 -14.82 -46.11
C ARG A 133 5.36 -14.22 -44.80
N GLU A 134 5.90 -13.05 -44.41
CA GLU A 134 5.62 -12.39 -43.13
C GLU A 134 4.12 -12.10 -42.90
N ASP A 135 3.39 -11.76 -43.98
CA ASP A 135 1.95 -11.48 -43.98
C ASP A 135 1.07 -12.70 -43.69
N GLU A 136 1.54 -13.90 -44.05
CA GLU A 136 0.84 -15.16 -43.75
C GLU A 136 1.37 -15.83 -42.48
N LEU A 137 2.60 -15.51 -42.07
CA LEU A 137 3.26 -16.12 -40.92
C LEU A 137 2.42 -15.97 -39.64
N LEU A 138 1.88 -14.78 -39.37
CA LEU A 138 1.04 -14.56 -38.18
C LEU A 138 -0.21 -15.44 -38.15
N LYS A 139 -0.83 -15.70 -39.31
CA LYS A 139 -2.00 -16.59 -39.41
C LYS A 139 -1.57 -18.03 -39.19
N THR A 140 -0.48 -18.45 -39.80
CA THR A 140 0.08 -19.80 -39.67
C THR A 140 0.47 -20.12 -38.24
N LEU A 141 1.16 -19.23 -37.54
CA LEU A 141 1.59 -19.43 -36.15
C LEU A 141 0.41 -19.57 -35.16
N ARG A 142 -0.76 -19.05 -35.51
CA ARG A 142 -1.99 -19.18 -34.71
C ARG A 142 -2.74 -20.49 -34.92
N LYS A 143 -2.42 -21.24 -35.98
CA LYS A 143 -3.15 -22.47 -36.29
C LYS A 143 -2.83 -23.58 -35.27
N PRO A 144 -3.71 -24.59 -35.13
CA PRO A 144 -3.46 -25.74 -34.26
C PRO A 144 -2.18 -26.49 -34.61
N GLU A 145 -1.72 -26.49 -35.87
CA GLU A 145 -0.47 -27.16 -36.25
C GLU A 145 0.79 -26.45 -35.69
N PHE A 146 0.65 -25.23 -35.17
CA PHE A 146 1.73 -24.41 -34.60
C PHE A 146 1.46 -24.09 -33.13
N PHE A 147 1.43 -22.82 -32.72
CA PHE A 147 1.29 -22.45 -31.31
C PHE A 147 -0.16 -22.52 -30.82
N GLY A 148 -1.14 -22.62 -31.74
CA GLY A 148 -2.55 -22.70 -31.40
C GLY A 148 -2.94 -24.00 -30.66
N GLN A 149 -2.14 -25.07 -30.75
CA GLN A 149 -2.38 -26.31 -30.00
C GLN A 149 -2.22 -26.14 -28.48
N TYR A 150 -1.46 -25.15 -28.03
CA TYR A 150 -1.11 -25.02 -26.62
C TYR A 150 -2.15 -24.22 -25.81
N GLY A 151 -2.98 -23.42 -26.49
CA GLY A 151 -4.01 -22.62 -25.86
C GLY A 151 -4.49 -21.44 -26.71
N ASN A 152 -5.36 -20.63 -26.12
CA ASN A 152 -5.90 -19.46 -26.80
C ASN A 152 -4.86 -18.33 -26.88
N ILE A 153 -4.51 -17.91 -28.10
CA ILE A 153 -3.49 -16.88 -28.32
C ILE A 153 -4.15 -15.51 -28.37
N GLN A 154 -3.85 -14.67 -27.39
CA GLN A 154 -4.26 -13.27 -27.38
C GLN A 154 -3.51 -12.49 -28.48
N LYS A 155 -2.18 -12.57 -28.48
CA LYS A 155 -1.33 -11.77 -29.38
C LYS A 155 -0.07 -12.51 -29.80
N ILE A 156 0.37 -12.29 -31.04
CA ILE A 156 1.70 -12.65 -31.52
C ILE A 156 2.42 -11.37 -31.94
N SER A 157 3.65 -11.18 -31.49
CA SER A 157 4.54 -10.11 -31.93
C SER A 157 5.85 -10.70 -32.42
N ILE A 158 6.29 -10.29 -33.60
CA ILE A 158 7.53 -10.78 -34.22
C ILE A 158 8.52 -9.63 -34.27
N SER A 159 9.73 -9.89 -33.79
CA SER A 159 10.85 -8.96 -33.83
C SER A 159 11.92 -9.51 -34.77
N ASN A 160 12.17 -8.77 -35.84
CA ASN A 160 13.24 -9.06 -36.79
C ASN A 160 14.49 -8.26 -36.38
N ARG A 161 15.51 -8.96 -35.84
CA ARG A 161 16.80 -8.33 -35.55
C ARG A 161 17.73 -8.58 -36.72
N LYS A 162 18.09 -7.54 -37.46
CA LYS A 162 19.11 -7.63 -38.52
C LYS A 162 20.49 -7.74 -37.86
N SER A 163 21.29 -8.72 -38.26
CA SER A 163 22.70 -8.77 -37.87
C SER A 163 23.45 -7.59 -38.53
N PRO A 164 24.46 -6.98 -37.87
CA PRO A 164 25.37 -6.03 -38.53
C PRO A 164 26.08 -6.63 -39.75
N ASP A 165 26.16 -7.95 -39.84
CA ASP A 165 26.83 -8.70 -40.93
C ASP A 165 25.89 -9.10 -42.08
N GLY A 166 24.67 -8.54 -42.14
CA GLY A 166 23.71 -8.77 -43.22
C GLY A 166 23.05 -10.16 -43.26
N GLN A 167 23.46 -11.12 -42.42
CA GLN A 167 22.81 -12.43 -42.31
C GLN A 167 21.45 -12.36 -41.59
N HIS A 168 20.46 -13.10 -42.11
CA HIS A 168 19.14 -13.27 -41.48
C HIS A 168 19.26 -14.03 -40.16
N HIS A 169 19.19 -13.32 -39.04
CA HIS A 169 19.01 -13.94 -37.73
C HIS A 169 17.62 -14.56 -37.59
N SER A 170 17.54 -15.57 -36.72
CA SER A 170 16.30 -16.18 -36.27
C SER A 170 15.32 -15.13 -35.75
N LEU A 171 14.05 -15.24 -36.13
CA LEU A 171 12.99 -14.35 -35.65
C LEU A 171 12.81 -14.51 -34.13
N GLY A 172 12.66 -13.37 -33.44
CA GLY A 172 12.21 -13.36 -32.04
C GLY A 172 10.70 -13.27 -32.01
N ILE A 173 10.02 -14.30 -31.54
CA ILE A 173 8.56 -14.40 -31.54
C ILE A 173 8.06 -14.33 -30.10
N TYR A 174 7.13 -13.44 -29.84
CA TYR A 174 6.44 -13.31 -28.57
C TYR A 174 5.01 -13.78 -28.74
N VAL A 175 4.62 -14.81 -28.01
CA VAL A 175 3.25 -15.35 -28.02
C VAL A 175 2.64 -15.10 -26.65
N THR A 176 1.60 -14.28 -26.59
CA THR A 176 0.82 -14.00 -25.39
C THR A 176 -0.39 -14.92 -25.38
N PHE A 177 -0.45 -15.83 -24.42
CA PHE A 177 -1.60 -16.70 -24.19
C PHE A 177 -2.62 -16.06 -23.26
N GLU A 178 -3.85 -16.56 -23.28
CA GLU A 178 -4.91 -16.13 -22.35
C GLU A 178 -4.55 -16.53 -20.91
N LYS A 179 -4.00 -17.73 -20.73
CA LYS A 179 -3.68 -18.27 -19.41
C LYS A 179 -2.19 -18.63 -19.24
N PRO A 180 -1.62 -18.48 -18.03
CA PRO A 180 -0.24 -18.87 -17.75
C PRO A 180 0.06 -20.36 -17.99
N GLU A 181 -0.92 -21.24 -17.75
CA GLU A 181 -0.74 -22.68 -17.91
C GLU A 181 -0.55 -23.07 -19.38
N GLU A 182 -1.16 -22.33 -20.31
CA GLU A 182 -1.01 -22.50 -21.76
C GLU A 182 0.40 -22.12 -22.22
N ALA A 183 0.94 -21.02 -21.67
CA ALA A 183 2.32 -20.60 -21.92
C ALA A 183 3.32 -21.64 -21.41
N THR A 184 3.09 -22.18 -20.21
CA THR A 184 3.92 -23.24 -19.61
C THR A 184 3.92 -24.49 -20.50
N LYS A 185 2.75 -24.95 -20.96
CA LYS A 185 2.63 -26.08 -21.89
C LYS A 185 3.40 -25.82 -23.19
N CYS A 186 3.27 -24.63 -23.75
CA CYS A 186 4.00 -24.22 -24.96
C CYS A 186 5.52 -24.28 -24.74
N ILE A 187 6.03 -23.71 -23.64
CA ILE A 187 7.47 -23.73 -23.34
C ILE A 187 7.99 -25.16 -23.22
N ILE A 188 7.31 -26.01 -22.45
CA ILE A 188 7.73 -27.40 -22.24
C ILE A 188 7.80 -28.18 -23.57
N ALA A 189 6.83 -27.99 -24.45
CA ALA A 189 6.77 -28.71 -25.72
C ALA A 189 7.71 -28.14 -26.79
N VAL A 190 7.88 -26.82 -26.84
CA VAL A 190 8.61 -26.13 -27.92
C VAL A 190 10.10 -26.00 -27.61
N ASN A 191 10.48 -25.82 -26.35
CA ASN A 191 11.88 -25.60 -26.00
C ASN A 191 12.72 -26.85 -26.26
N GLY A 192 13.73 -26.74 -27.13
CA GLY A 192 14.57 -27.87 -27.55
C GLY A 192 14.02 -28.64 -28.76
N SER A 193 12.83 -28.30 -29.28
CA SER A 193 12.28 -28.96 -30.47
C SER A 193 13.03 -28.56 -31.75
N GLN A 194 13.06 -29.46 -32.75
CA GLN A 194 13.67 -29.20 -34.05
C GLN A 194 12.71 -28.46 -34.99
N ASN A 195 13.24 -27.51 -35.75
CA ASN A 195 12.55 -26.80 -36.83
C ASN A 195 13.50 -26.67 -38.03
N GLY A 196 13.49 -27.68 -38.91
CA GLY A 196 14.50 -27.85 -39.95
C GLY A 196 15.88 -28.08 -39.32
N ASP A 197 16.88 -27.33 -39.76
CA ASP A 197 18.25 -27.43 -39.26
C ASP A 197 18.50 -26.65 -37.95
N ARG A 198 17.45 -26.03 -37.37
CA ARG A 198 17.55 -25.20 -36.17
C ARG A 198 16.78 -25.82 -35.00
N ILE A 199 17.23 -25.54 -33.79
CA ILE A 199 16.52 -25.89 -32.55
C ILE A 199 15.78 -24.65 -32.05
N LEU A 200 14.49 -24.82 -31.74
CA LEU A 200 13.70 -23.76 -31.12
C LEU A 200 14.08 -23.62 -29.65
N LYS A 201 14.31 -22.39 -29.23
CA LYS A 201 14.43 -22.05 -27.80
C LYS A 201 13.19 -21.30 -27.38
N ALA A 202 12.48 -21.80 -26.38
CA ALA A 202 11.29 -21.19 -25.83
C ALA A 202 11.45 -20.99 -24.32
N GLN A 203 11.11 -19.80 -23.85
CA GLN A 203 11.19 -19.42 -22.44
C GLN A 203 10.13 -18.36 -22.13
N HIS A 204 9.93 -18.06 -20.85
CA HIS A 204 9.06 -16.94 -20.49
C HIS A 204 9.59 -15.63 -21.09
N GLY A 205 8.70 -14.85 -21.67
CA GLY A 205 9.02 -13.53 -22.17
C GLY A 205 8.99 -12.49 -21.06
N THR A 206 9.77 -11.43 -21.25
CA THR A 206 9.76 -10.27 -20.36
C THR A 206 9.06 -9.09 -21.03
N THR A 207 8.30 -8.31 -20.26
CA THR A 207 7.79 -7.00 -20.67
C THR A 207 8.55 -5.87 -19.98
N LYS A 208 8.31 -4.64 -20.43
CA LYS A 208 8.74 -3.42 -19.75
C LYS A 208 7.53 -2.78 -19.10
N TYR A 209 7.77 -1.90 -18.13
CA TYR A 209 6.76 -1.00 -17.62
C TYR A 209 6.29 0.00 -18.70
N CYS A 210 5.01 0.31 -18.66
CA CYS A 210 4.41 1.30 -19.57
C CYS A 210 4.95 2.70 -19.28
N SER A 211 5.29 3.45 -20.32
CA SER A 211 5.83 4.80 -20.20
C SER A 211 4.88 5.79 -19.51
N ALA A 212 3.56 5.69 -19.77
CA ALA A 212 2.56 6.52 -19.09
C ALA A 212 2.47 6.18 -17.60
N TRP A 213 2.45 4.88 -17.26
CA TRP A 213 2.39 4.45 -15.87
C TRP A 213 3.64 4.83 -15.06
N LEU A 214 4.83 4.73 -15.67
CA LEU A 214 6.09 5.20 -15.08
C LEU A 214 6.06 6.71 -14.77
N LYS A 215 5.32 7.50 -15.57
CA LYS A 215 5.10 8.94 -15.34
C LYS A 215 3.94 9.25 -14.40
N ASN A 216 3.29 8.22 -13.85
CA ASN A 216 2.08 8.35 -13.04
C ASN A 216 0.90 8.99 -13.80
N GLU A 217 0.81 8.70 -15.11
CA GLU A 217 -0.26 9.12 -16.01
C GLU A 217 -1.14 7.92 -16.40
N LYS A 218 -2.41 8.17 -16.72
CA LYS A 218 -3.30 7.14 -17.24
C LYS A 218 -2.87 6.77 -18.66
N CYS A 219 -2.66 5.49 -18.92
CA CYS A 219 -2.43 5.01 -20.28
C CYS A 219 -3.72 5.08 -21.09
N ASN A 220 -3.68 5.74 -22.24
CA ASN A 220 -4.83 5.87 -23.14
C ASN A 220 -4.91 4.74 -24.19
N ASN A 221 -3.94 3.81 -24.19
CA ASN A 221 -3.95 2.67 -25.08
C ASN A 221 -4.63 1.48 -24.39
N PRO A 222 -5.88 1.11 -24.75
CA PRO A 222 -6.58 -0.02 -24.15
C PRO A 222 -5.93 -1.36 -24.48
N GLY A 223 -5.13 -1.43 -25.56
CA GLY A 223 -4.35 -2.62 -25.97
C GLY A 223 -2.88 -2.56 -25.56
N CYS A 224 -2.53 -1.78 -24.53
CA CYS A 224 -1.16 -1.68 -24.05
C CYS A 224 -0.71 -3.02 -23.45
N MET A 225 0.39 -3.57 -23.96
CA MET A 225 0.98 -4.85 -23.49
C MET A 225 2.16 -4.63 -22.53
N PHE A 226 2.40 -3.38 -22.13
CA PHE A 226 3.39 -3.03 -21.12
C PHE A 226 2.74 -3.03 -19.74
N LEU A 227 3.55 -3.26 -18.72
CA LEU A 227 3.05 -3.42 -17.35
C LEU A 227 2.52 -2.10 -16.79
N HIS A 228 1.33 -2.14 -16.19
CA HIS A 228 0.62 -1.01 -15.56
C HIS A 228 0.50 -1.16 -14.04
N GLU A 229 1.33 -2.01 -13.46
CA GLU A 229 1.41 -2.30 -12.04
C GLU A 229 2.84 -2.65 -11.69
N GLN A 230 3.18 -2.66 -10.40
CA GLN A 230 4.49 -3.06 -9.94
C GLN A 230 4.63 -4.58 -10.12
N GLY A 231 5.69 -5.01 -10.81
CA GLY A 231 5.99 -6.43 -10.96
C GLY A 231 6.60 -7.01 -9.68
N ASP A 232 6.47 -8.31 -9.50
CA ASP A 232 7.11 -9.04 -8.41
C ASP A 232 8.64 -8.91 -8.52
N GLU A 233 9.31 -8.78 -7.37
CA GLU A 233 10.76 -8.59 -7.32
C GLU A 233 11.51 -9.81 -7.89
N GLU A 234 11.02 -11.03 -7.62
CA GLU A 234 11.59 -12.29 -8.13
C GLU A 234 11.47 -12.43 -9.65
N ASP A 235 10.48 -11.76 -10.25
CA ASP A 235 10.23 -11.76 -11.69
C ASP A 235 10.85 -10.51 -12.37
N SER A 236 11.54 -9.64 -11.64
CA SER A 236 12.08 -8.36 -12.12
C SER A 236 13.60 -8.39 -12.28
N TYR A 237 14.07 -8.09 -13.50
CA TYR A 237 15.47 -8.18 -13.87
C TYR A 237 15.96 -6.91 -14.54
N THR A 238 17.22 -6.55 -14.28
CA THR A 238 17.90 -5.53 -15.08
C THR A 238 18.35 -6.11 -16.43
N ARG A 239 18.76 -5.24 -17.35
CA ARG A 239 19.33 -5.71 -18.63
C ARG A 239 20.62 -6.52 -18.43
N GLN A 240 21.41 -6.20 -17.40
CA GLN A 240 22.65 -6.90 -17.11
C GLN A 240 22.36 -8.32 -16.62
N ASP A 241 21.41 -8.49 -15.70
CA ASP A 241 21.01 -9.81 -15.17
C ASP A 241 20.55 -10.74 -16.30
N LEU A 242 19.68 -10.25 -17.18
CA LEU A 242 19.19 -10.99 -18.34
C LEU A 242 20.30 -11.39 -19.33
N SER A 243 21.33 -10.56 -19.47
CA SER A 243 22.45 -10.87 -20.38
C SER A 243 23.31 -12.00 -19.82
N SER A 244 23.53 -11.99 -18.50
CA SER A 244 24.26 -13.05 -17.79
C SER A 244 23.50 -14.38 -17.80
N MET A 245 22.17 -14.35 -17.62
CA MET A 245 21.33 -15.57 -17.62
C MET A 245 21.24 -16.26 -19.00
N ASN A 246 21.30 -15.49 -20.09
CA ASN A 246 21.26 -16.06 -21.45
C ASN A 246 22.63 -16.54 -21.96
N SER A 247 23.70 -16.35 -21.17
CA SER A 247 25.09 -16.72 -21.53
C SER A 247 25.55 -18.05 -20.91
N ILE A 248 24.65 -18.76 -20.20
CA ILE A 248 24.85 -20.10 -19.62
C ILE A 248 23.99 -21.08 -20.43
#